data_AF-A0A2L2Z7V8-F1
#
_entry.id   AF-A0A2L2Z7V8-F1
#
_cell.length_a   1.000
_cell.length_b   1.000
_cell.length_c   1.000
_cell.angle_alpha   90.00
_cell.angle_beta   90.00
_cell.angle_gamma   90.00
#
_symmetry.space_group_name_H-M   'P 1'
#
loop_
_entity.id
_entity.type
_entity.pdbx_description
1 polymer ?
#
loop_
_entity_poly.entity_id
_entity_poly.type
_entity_poly.pdbx_seq_one_letter_code
_entity_poly.pdbx_strand_id
1 'polypeptide(L)' 'PGDRNVIPYTQLRFQNYEIPFVNDRTLATQQSLFVSAMNNFHIYTCLRFIPRTTDRNFI' A
#
# COMPACT_ATOMS: atom_id res chain seq x y z
N PRO A 1 -13.30 6.15 -20.81
CA PRO A 1 -13.51 7.37 -19.98
C PRO A 1 -13.54 6.99 -18.49
N GLY A 2 -12.65 7.50 -17.63
CA GLY A 2 -12.79 7.22 -16.19
C GLY A 2 -11.78 7.90 -15.29
N ASP A 3 -10.49 7.61 -15.48
CA ASP A 3 -9.49 8.01 -14.49
C ASP A 3 -8.97 9.44 -14.76
N ARG A 4 -9.42 10.41 -13.96
CA ARG A 4 -8.87 11.78 -13.93
C ARG A 4 -7.88 11.91 -12.77
N ASN A 5 -6.74 12.55 -13.02
CA ASN A 5 -5.67 12.77 -12.03
C ASN A 5 -5.06 11.48 -11.44
N VAL A 6 -5.19 10.35 -12.14
CA VAL A 6 -4.52 9.08 -11.80
C VAL A 6 -3.36 8.87 -12.77
N ILE A 7 -2.40 8.04 -12.39
CA ILE A 7 -1.32 7.64 -13.29
C ILE A 7 -1.91 7.01 -14.58
N PRO A 8 -1.53 7.50 -15.78
CA PRO A 8 -2.15 7.06 -17.04
C PRO A 8 -1.88 5.60 -17.37
N TYR A 9 -0.74 5.08 -16.91
CA TYR A 9 -0.21 3.78 -17.30
C TYR A 9 -0.47 2.72 -16.23
N THR A 10 -1.19 1.65 -16.57
CA THR A 10 -1.59 0.60 -15.63
C THR A 10 -0.42 -0.23 -15.11
N GLN A 11 0.67 -0.34 -15.88
CA GLN A 11 1.89 -1.04 -15.45
C GLN A 11 2.63 -0.33 -14.30
N LEU A 12 2.30 0.94 -14.05
CA LEU A 12 2.87 1.72 -12.93
C LEU A 12 2.02 1.59 -11.66
N ARG A 13 0.95 0.78 -11.68
CA ARG A 13 0.07 0.56 -10.53
C ARG A 13 0.43 -0.75 -9.82
N PHE A 14 0.23 -0.78 -8.52
CA PHE A 14 0.20 -2.03 -7.76
C PHE A 14 -0.90 -2.95 -8.29
N GLN A 15 -0.60 -4.23 -8.43
CA GLN A 15 -1.51 -5.23 -8.97
C GLN A 15 -2.36 -5.85 -7.85
N ASN A 16 -3.50 -6.44 -8.21
CA ASN A 16 -4.41 -7.13 -7.28
C ASN A 16 -4.93 -6.30 -6.09
N TYR A 17 -4.80 -4.97 -6.14
CA TYR A 17 -5.11 -4.08 -5.02
C TYR A 17 -4.28 -4.38 -3.76
N GLU A 18 -3.16 -5.08 -3.92
CA GLU A 18 -2.26 -5.47 -2.84
C GLU A 18 -0.99 -4.64 -2.90
N ILE A 19 -0.59 -4.14 -1.73
CA ILE A 19 0.60 -3.32 -1.55
C ILE A 19 1.50 -4.05 -0.56
N PRO A 20 2.53 -4.77 -1.05
CA PRO A 20 3.55 -5.36 -0.20
C PRO A 20 4.31 -4.26 0.55
N PHE A 21 4.49 -4.42 1.86
CA PHE A 21 5.22 -3.44 2.68
C PHE A 21 6.22 -4.07 3.65
N VAL A 22 7.22 -3.28 4.04
CA VAL A 22 8.18 -3.59 5.10
C VAL A 22 8.11 -2.52 6.18
N ASN A 23 7.95 -2.93 7.43
CA ASN A 23 8.12 -2.00 8.56
C ASN A 23 9.60 -1.92 8.93
N ASP A 24 10.26 -0.83 8.53
CA ASP A 24 11.65 -0.59 8.89
C ASP A 24 11.78 -0.37 10.41
N ARG A 25 12.78 -1.02 11.02
CA ARG A 25 13.01 -0.96 12.47
C ARG A 25 13.30 0.46 12.96
N THR A 26 13.85 1.31 12.09
CA THR A 26 14.11 2.73 12.40
C THR A 26 12.84 3.53 12.66
N LEU A 27 11.69 3.05 12.19
CA LEU A 27 10.38 3.71 12.34
C LEU A 27 9.47 3.04 13.37
N ALA A 28 10.04 2.21 14.25
CA ALA A 28 9.25 1.45 15.23
C ALA A 28 8.36 2.34 16.12
N THR A 29 8.80 3.56 16.43
CA THR A 29 8.03 4.50 17.26
C THR A 29 6.81 5.08 16.55
N GLN A 30 6.75 5.05 15.21
CA GLN A 30 5.60 5.49 14.41
C GLN A 30 4.73 4.32 13.93
N GLN A 31 5.04 3.08 14.33
CA GLN A 31 4.34 1.90 13.83
C GLN A 31 2.82 1.96 14.04
N SER A 32 2.37 2.47 15.18
CA SER A 32 0.94 2.62 15.48
C SER A 32 0.23 3.58 14.51
N LEU A 33 0.90 4.66 14.10
CA LEU A 33 0.37 5.62 13.13
C LEU A 33 0.22 4.97 11.75
N PHE A 34 1.24 4.22 11.30
CA PHE A 34 1.16 3.53 10.01
C PHE A 34 0.04 2.48 9.99
N VAL A 35 -0.09 1.68 11.05
CA VAL A 35 -1.16 0.68 11.16
C VAL A 35 -2.53 1.34 11.12
N SER A 36 -2.72 2.47 11.83
CA SER A 36 -3.96 3.24 11.79
C SER A 36 -4.27 3.78 10.39
N ALA A 37 -3.27 4.29 9.68
CA ALA A 37 -3.44 4.77 8.31
C ALA A 37 -3.80 3.62 7.34
N MET A 38 -3.11 2.48 7.41
CA MET A 38 -3.43 1.30 6.60
C MET A 38 -4.85 0.81 6.88
N ASN A 39 -5.29 0.82 8.14
CA ASN A 39 -6.65 0.42 8.50
C ASN A 39 -7.72 1.33 7.88
N ASN A 40 -7.46 2.64 7.74
CA ASN A 40 -8.38 3.54 7.03
C ASN A 40 -8.55 3.12 5.56
N PHE A 41 -7.47 2.77 4.86
CA PHE A 41 -7.57 2.22 3.51
C PHE A 41 -8.36 0.90 3.49
N HIS A 42 -8.17 0.04 4.50
CA HIS A 42 -8.84 -1.25 4.58
C HIS A 42 -10.35 -1.13 4.80
N ILE A 43 -10.81 -0.08 5.46
CA ILE A 43 -12.22 0.21 5.74
C ILE A 43 -12.89 0.85 4.52
N TYR A 44 -12.23 1.81 3.87
CA TYR A 44 -12.87 2.66 2.87
C TYR A 44 -12.54 2.29 1.41
N THR A 45 -11.61 1.37 1.19
CA THR A 45 -11.18 0.96 -0.15
C THR A 45 -10.97 -0.55 -0.24
N CYS A 46 -10.75 -1.05 -1.45
CA CYS A 46 -10.35 -2.44 -1.67
C CYS A 46 -8.84 -2.68 -1.47
N LEU A 47 -8.04 -1.64 -1.21
CA LEU A 47 -6.59 -1.78 -1.06
C LEU A 47 -6.23 -2.57 0.21
N ARG A 48 -5.27 -3.49 0.07
CA ARG A 48 -4.74 -4.31 1.17
C ARG A 48 -3.23 -4.12 1.27
N PHE A 49 -2.79 -3.81 2.48
CA PHE A 49 -1.36 -3.75 2.80
C PHE A 49 -0.97 -5.11 3.34
N ILE A 50 -0.05 -5.79 2.67
CA ILE A 50 0.36 -7.15 3.02
C ILE A 50 1.84 -7.16 3.42
N PRO A 51 2.23 -7.90 4.47
CA PRO A 51 3.64 -8.06 4.80
C PRO A 51 4.38 -8.64 3.60
N ARG A 52 5.45 -7.96 3.18
CA ARG A 52 6.25 -8.41 2.04
C ARG A 52 6.82 -9.80 2.29
N THR A 53 6.76 -10.65 1.26
CA THR A 53 7.45 -11.96 1.28
C THR A 53 8.57 -11.98 0.24
N THR A 54 8.23 -12.24 -1.02
CA THR A 54 9.16 -12.36 -2.15
C THR A 54 8.97 -11.25 -3.19
N ASP A 55 8.05 -10.32 -2.92
CA ASP A 55 7.65 -9.27 -3.84
C ASP A 55 8.83 -8.37 -4.21
N ARG A 56 8.98 -8.12 -5.51
CA ARG A 56 10.03 -7.22 -6.03
C ARG A 56 9.68 -5.75 -5.84
N ASN A 57 8.39 -5.42 -5.94
CA ASN A 57 7.89 -4.06 -5.78
C ASN A 57 7.15 -3.97 -4.45
N PHE A 58 7.65 -3.15 -3.54
CA PHE A 58 7.12 -2.97 -2.19
C PHE A 58 7.43 -1.56 -1.70
N ILE A 59 6.79 -1.16 -0.59
CA ILE A 59 7.06 0.08 0.13
C ILE A 59 7.71 -0.18 1.49
#